data_AF-W4Q1Y2-F1
#
_entry.id   AF-W4Q1Y2-F1
#
_cell.length_a   1.000
_cell.length_b   1.000
_cell.length_c   1.000
_cell.angle_alpha   90.00
_cell.angle_beta   90.00
_cell.angle_gamma   90.00
#
_symmetry.space_group_name_H-M   'P 1'
#
loop_
_entity.id
_entity.type
_entity.pdbx_description
1 polymer ?
#
loop_
_entity_poly.entity_id
_entity_poly.type
_entity_poly.pdbx_seq_one_letter_code
_entity_poly.pdbx_strand_id
1 'polypeptide(L)'
;MKIRLFVLLITMFLGACTVSSLSISELEVVPYDVQGKIDSEYSLQLIFGHDNIAYIVYQSNGTVLTEIEAEGKALFVKVAEADQQNGAVKQHVYKVTLDPEHEEIVVFINEEPISFDNVTSL
;
A
#
# COMPACT_ATOMS: atom_id res chain seq x y z
N MET A 1 21.14 -13.69 57.93
CA MET A 1 20.04 -14.62 57.56
C MET A 1 18.77 -13.79 57.50
N LYS A 2 18.06 -13.60 56.39
CA LYS A 2 17.81 -14.48 55.26
C LYS A 2 17.58 -13.61 54.01
N ILE A 3 18.27 -13.99 52.95
CA ILE A 3 17.98 -13.69 51.55
C ILE A 3 16.53 -14.12 51.20
N ARG A 4 16.03 -13.68 50.04
CA ARG A 4 14.75 -13.95 49.33
C ARG A 4 13.81 -12.74 49.45
N LEU A 5 13.34 -12.12 48.37
CA LEU A 5 12.72 -12.75 47.21
C LEU A 5 12.92 -11.88 45.95
N PHE A 6 13.55 -12.51 44.97
CA PHE A 6 13.70 -12.09 43.59
C PHE A 6 12.32 -12.16 42.90
N VAL A 7 11.77 -11.05 42.43
CA VAL A 7 10.69 -11.06 41.42
C VAL A 7 11.00 -9.99 40.38
N LEU A 8 11.95 -10.36 39.52
CA LEU A 8 11.97 -10.15 38.08
C LEU A 8 10.73 -9.41 37.50
N LEU A 9 10.80 -8.09 37.40
CA LEU A 9 9.88 -7.30 36.58
C LEU A 9 10.39 -7.31 35.13
N ILE A 10 10.33 -8.47 34.47
CA ILE A 10 10.38 -8.50 33.01
C ILE A 10 8.96 -8.11 32.58
N THR A 11 8.77 -6.82 32.36
CA THR A 11 7.62 -6.35 31.57
C THR A 11 7.80 -6.95 30.19
N MET A 12 7.07 -8.04 29.93
CA MET A 12 6.87 -8.54 28.58
C MET A 12 6.23 -7.38 27.80
N PHE A 13 7.02 -6.69 26.99
CA PHE A 13 6.47 -6.00 25.82
C PHE A 13 5.93 -7.12 24.92
N LEU A 14 4.68 -7.51 25.15
CA LEU A 14 3.89 -8.14 24.11
C LEU A 14 3.68 -7.04 23.06
N GLY A 15 4.66 -6.89 22.17
CA GLY A 15 4.36 -6.36 20.84
C GLY A 15 3.33 -7.31 20.28
N ALA A 16 2.06 -6.92 20.32
CA ALA A 16 1.03 -7.63 19.60
C ALA A 16 1.48 -7.60 18.14
N CYS A 17 1.93 -8.73 17.62
CA CYS A 17 1.88 -8.96 16.19
C CYS A 17 0.39 -9.07 15.86
N THR A 18 -0.28 -7.92 15.75
CA THR A 18 -1.53 -7.85 15.01
C THR A 18 -1.14 -8.22 13.59
N VAL A 19 -1.50 -9.44 13.20
CA VAL A 19 -1.49 -9.85 11.79
C VAL A 19 -2.48 -8.92 11.11
N SER A 20 -1.97 -7.80 10.60
CA SER A 20 -2.76 -6.89 9.79
C SER A 20 -3.12 -7.62 8.50
N SER A 21 -4.38 -7.48 8.08
CA SER A 21 -4.88 -8.07 6.84
C SER A 21 -4.47 -7.26 5.61
N LEU A 22 -3.71 -6.18 5.83
CA LEU A 22 -3.10 -5.36 4.82
C LEU A 22 -2.20 -6.18 3.91
N SER A 23 -2.47 -6.05 2.63
CA SER A 23 -1.73 -6.70 1.56
C SER A 23 -1.78 -5.80 0.35
N ILE A 24 -0.68 -5.80 -0.40
CA ILE A 24 -0.60 -5.23 -1.72
C ILE A 24 -0.17 -6.33 -2.69
N SER A 25 -0.82 -6.40 -3.83
CA SER A 25 -0.48 -7.36 -4.88
C SER A 25 -0.74 -6.76 -6.25
N GLU A 26 0.23 -6.88 -7.14
CA GLU A 26 0.02 -6.54 -8.54
C GLU A 26 -0.91 -7.56 -9.20
N LEU A 27 -1.84 -7.08 -10.02
CA LEU A 27 -2.80 -7.89 -10.73
C LEU A 27 -2.30 -8.19 -12.15
N GLU A 28 -2.10 -9.47 -12.45
CA GLU A 28 -1.87 -9.91 -13.84
C GLU A 28 -3.12 -9.73 -14.72
N VAL A 29 -4.30 -9.86 -14.12
CA VAL A 29 -5.60 -9.69 -14.78
C VAL A 29 -6.43 -8.68 -14.01
N VAL A 30 -6.68 -7.53 -14.63
CA VAL A 30 -7.47 -6.45 -14.04
C VAL A 30 -8.97 -6.76 -14.17
N PRO A 31 -9.77 -6.68 -13.08
CA PRO A 31 -11.22 -6.81 -13.14
C PRO A 31 -11.85 -5.81 -14.12
N TYR A 32 -12.92 -6.23 -14.80
CA TYR A 32 -13.54 -5.43 -15.87
C TYR A 32 -14.09 -4.08 -15.38
N ASP A 33 -14.69 -4.06 -14.20
CA ASP A 33 -15.21 -2.87 -13.53
C ASP A 33 -14.10 -1.88 -13.18
N VAL A 34 -12.96 -2.37 -12.69
CA VAL A 34 -11.76 -1.57 -12.45
C VAL A 34 -11.21 -1.04 -13.78
N GLN A 35 -11.02 -1.90 -14.77
CA GLN A 35 -10.47 -1.52 -16.08
C GLN A 35 -11.31 -0.43 -16.77
N GLY A 36 -12.64 -0.45 -16.59
CA GLY A 36 -13.54 0.58 -17.12
C GLY A 36 -13.44 1.95 -16.44
N LYS A 37 -12.75 2.05 -15.30
CA LYS A 37 -12.53 3.31 -14.57
C LYS A 37 -11.12 3.89 -14.77
N ILE A 38 -10.18 3.09 -15.28
CA ILE A 38 -8.81 3.54 -15.52
C ILE A 38 -8.80 4.53 -16.67
N ASP A 39 -8.26 5.72 -16.43
CA ASP A 39 -7.99 6.72 -17.46
C ASP A 39 -6.48 6.78 -17.76
N SER A 40 -6.09 6.50 -19.00
CA SER A 40 -4.67 6.46 -19.39
C SER A 40 -3.99 7.84 -19.38
N GLU A 41 -4.70 8.94 -19.22
CA GLU A 41 -4.10 10.27 -19.12
C GLU A 41 -3.52 10.55 -17.72
N TYR A 42 -3.88 9.77 -16.70
CA TYR A 42 -3.42 9.95 -15.31
C TYR A 42 -2.32 8.97 -14.92
N SER A 43 -1.21 9.51 -14.42
CA SER A 43 -0.02 8.73 -14.06
C SER A 43 -0.22 7.90 -12.80
N LEU A 44 -0.94 8.42 -11.80
CA LEU A 44 -1.22 7.76 -10.54
C LEU A 44 -2.70 7.94 -10.16
N GLN A 45 -3.43 6.83 -10.02
CA GLN A 45 -4.87 6.85 -9.74
C GLN A 45 -5.22 5.95 -8.55
N LEU A 46 -6.24 6.36 -7.81
CA LEU A 46 -6.86 5.58 -6.75
C LEU A 46 -8.31 5.25 -7.13
N ILE A 47 -8.67 3.99 -7.06
CA ILE A 47 -10.03 3.50 -7.31
C ILE A 47 -10.49 2.73 -6.08
N PHE A 48 -11.44 3.28 -5.33
CA PHE A 48 -12.07 2.57 -4.21
C PHE A 48 -13.01 1.49 -4.74
N GLY A 49 -12.78 0.25 -4.30
CA GLY A 49 -13.65 -0.89 -4.55
C GLY A 49 -14.61 -1.16 -3.38
N HIS A 50 -15.12 -2.39 -3.36
CA HIS A 50 -15.98 -2.89 -2.29
C HIS A 50 -15.14 -3.58 -1.20
N ASP A 51 -15.74 -3.83 -0.02
CA ASP A 51 -15.16 -4.66 1.05
C ASP A 51 -13.74 -4.26 1.50
N ASN A 52 -13.52 -2.96 1.70
CA ASN A 52 -12.22 -2.39 2.09
C ASN A 52 -11.09 -2.72 1.11
N ILE A 53 -11.41 -2.81 -0.18
CA ILE A 53 -10.41 -2.95 -1.23
C ILE A 53 -10.26 -1.62 -1.95
N ALA A 54 -9.02 -1.24 -2.23
CA ALA A 54 -8.71 -0.19 -3.18
C ALA A 54 -7.79 -0.72 -4.27
N TYR A 55 -7.78 -0.02 -5.40
CA TYR A 55 -6.86 -0.27 -6.50
C TYR A 55 -6.01 0.97 -6.73
N ILE A 56 -4.69 0.79 -6.77
CA ILE A 56 -3.75 1.83 -7.16
C ILE A 56 -3.29 1.51 -8.58
N VAL A 57 -3.45 2.46 -9.48
CA VAL A 57 -2.99 2.35 -10.87
C VAL A 57 -1.82 3.30 -11.05
N TYR A 58 -0.68 2.76 -11.48
CA TYR A 58 0.52 3.52 -11.73
C TYR A 58 1.03 3.28 -13.14
N GLN A 59 1.25 4.36 -13.89
CA GLN A 59 1.83 4.32 -15.22
C GLN A 59 3.31 4.66 -15.16
N SER A 60 4.16 3.72 -15.53
CA SER A 60 5.62 3.87 -15.47
C SER A 60 6.30 3.11 -16.61
N ASN A 61 7.50 3.55 -17.00
CA ASN A 61 8.33 2.87 -17.99
C ASN A 61 9.43 2.01 -17.36
N GLY A 62 9.51 1.96 -16.03
CA GLY A 62 10.48 1.20 -15.26
C GLY A 62 9.94 -0.13 -14.73
N THR A 63 10.81 -0.85 -14.03
CA THR A 63 10.41 -2.00 -13.22
C THR A 63 9.99 -1.48 -11.85
N VAL A 64 8.76 -1.79 -11.46
CA VAL A 64 8.17 -1.27 -10.22
C VAL A 64 8.19 -2.33 -9.14
N LEU A 65 8.68 -1.95 -7.95
CA LEU A 65 8.58 -2.73 -6.72
C LEU A 65 7.69 -1.97 -5.74
N THR A 66 6.82 -2.70 -5.04
CA THR A 66 5.85 -2.10 -4.11
C THR A 66 5.90 -2.73 -2.74
N GLU A 67 5.83 -1.89 -1.72
CA GLU A 67 5.72 -2.27 -0.32
C GLU A 67 4.63 -1.44 0.36
N ILE A 68 4.08 -1.95 1.46
CA ILE A 68 3.13 -1.22 2.29
C ILE A 68 3.56 -1.19 3.74
N GLU A 69 3.26 -0.08 4.39
CA GLU A 69 3.48 0.14 5.82
C GLU A 69 2.26 0.88 6.38
N ALA A 70 1.76 0.44 7.52
CA ALA A 70 0.71 1.16 8.24
C ALA A 70 1.31 1.84 9.46
N GLU A 71 1.07 3.14 9.58
CA GLU A 71 1.44 3.91 10.76
C GLU A 71 0.26 4.81 11.17
N GLY A 72 -0.26 4.55 12.37
CA GLY A 72 -1.45 5.22 12.87
C GLY A 72 -2.66 4.94 12.00
N LYS A 73 -3.18 5.98 11.34
CA LYS A 73 -4.37 5.91 10.46
C LYS A 73 -4.02 6.04 8.98
N ALA A 74 -2.74 6.07 8.63
CA ALA A 74 -2.28 6.21 7.27
C ALA A 74 -1.72 4.87 6.78
N LEU A 75 -2.14 4.47 5.58
CA LEU A 75 -1.52 3.40 4.82
C LEU A 75 -0.51 4.02 3.84
N PHE A 76 0.76 3.72 4.07
CA PHE A 76 1.86 4.15 3.23
C PHE A 76 2.14 3.10 2.18
N VAL A 77 2.02 3.47 0.91
CA VAL A 77 2.36 2.63 -0.24
C VAL A 77 3.66 3.16 -0.81
N LYS A 78 4.73 2.38 -0.68
CA LYS A 78 6.06 2.73 -1.17
C LYS A 78 6.31 2.04 -2.50
N VAL A 79 6.65 2.84 -3.49
CA VAL A 79 6.91 2.41 -4.87
C VAL A 79 8.36 2.75 -5.18
N ALA A 80 9.15 1.75 -5.52
CA ALA A 80 10.50 1.94 -6.02
C ALA A 80 10.53 1.58 -7.51
N GLU A 81 10.96 2.53 -8.34
CA GLU A 81 11.11 2.35 -9.77
C GLU A 81 12.59 2.17 -10.10
N ALA A 82 12.96 0.99 -10.60
CA ALA A 82 14.29 0.71 -11.12
C ALA A 82 14.28 0.76 -12.65
N ASP A 83 15.41 1.16 -13.23
CA ASP A 83 15.66 1.12 -14.68
C ASP A 83 14.57 1.82 -15.50
N GLN A 84 14.55 3.15 -15.49
CA GLN A 84 13.75 3.93 -16.45
C GLN A 84 14.23 3.63 -17.87
N GLN A 85 13.65 2.62 -18.50
CA GLN A 85 14.00 2.23 -19.85
C GLN A 85 13.34 3.21 -20.83
N ASN A 86 13.96 3.40 -21.99
CA ASN A 86 13.37 4.11 -23.14
C ASN A 86 12.19 3.32 -23.78
N GLY A 87 11.50 2.49 -22.98
CA GLY A 87 10.41 1.62 -23.38
C GLY A 87 9.06 2.32 -23.32
N ALA A 88 8.03 1.59 -23.78
CA ALA A 88 6.65 2.04 -23.65
C ALA A 88 6.23 2.11 -22.18
N VAL A 89 5.42 3.12 -21.84
CA VAL A 89 4.75 3.23 -20.55
C VAL A 89 3.87 2.00 -20.36
N LYS A 90 3.99 1.36 -19.20
CA LYS A 90 3.20 0.22 -18.76
C LYS A 90 2.26 0.65 -17.64
N GLN A 91 1.10 0.02 -17.62
CA GLN A 91 0.13 0.17 -16.55
C GLN A 91 0.37 -0.94 -15.51
N HIS A 92 0.63 -0.53 -14.28
CA HIS A 92 0.69 -1.40 -13.11
C HIS A 92 -0.57 -1.21 -12.30
N VAL A 93 -1.27 -2.30 -11.96
CA VAL A 93 -2.50 -2.25 -11.16
C VAL A 93 -2.32 -3.08 -9.91
N TYR A 94 -2.37 -2.41 -8.77
CA TYR A 94 -2.20 -3.03 -7.47
C TYR A 94 -3.53 -3.11 -6.75
N LYS A 95 -3.89 -4.31 -6.30
CA LYS A 95 -4.96 -4.49 -5.32
C LYS A 95 -4.41 -4.29 -3.92
N VAL A 96 -5.05 -3.42 -3.16
CA VAL A 96 -4.70 -3.09 -1.79
C VAL A 96 -5.88 -3.44 -0.88
N THR A 97 -5.64 -4.24 0.16
CA THR A 97 -6.61 -4.40 1.25
C THR A 97 -6.40 -3.29 2.27
N LEU A 98 -7.50 -2.74 2.78
CA LEU A 98 -7.54 -1.67 3.76
C LEU A 98 -8.11 -2.23 5.07
N ASP A 99 -7.52 -1.86 6.20
CA ASP A 99 -8.21 -2.03 7.49
C ASP A 99 -9.13 -0.81 7.75
N PRO A 100 -10.28 -0.97 8.45
CA PRO A 100 -11.24 0.11 8.71
C PRO A 100 -10.70 1.32 9.49
N GLU A 101 -9.52 1.18 10.09
CA GLU A 101 -8.84 2.24 10.83
C GLU A 101 -8.03 3.19 9.95
N HIS A 102 -7.77 2.81 8.69
CA HIS A 102 -7.07 3.66 7.74
C HIS A 102 -8.01 4.74 7.21
N GLU A 103 -7.68 5.99 7.50
CA GLU A 103 -8.39 7.18 7.02
C GLU A 103 -7.72 7.76 5.77
N GLU A 104 -6.45 7.41 5.53
CA GLU A 104 -5.62 7.98 4.47
C GLU A 104 -4.74 6.93 3.79
N ILE A 105 -4.56 7.07 2.47
CA ILE A 105 -3.57 6.32 1.69
C ILE A 105 -2.57 7.34 1.14
N VAL A 106 -1.30 7.17 1.47
CA VAL A 106 -0.20 8.04 1.02
C VAL A 106 0.74 7.23 0.15
N VAL A 107 1.01 7.71 -1.07
CA VAL A 107 1.94 7.04 -1.99
C VAL A 107 3.27 7.76 -2.00
N PHE A 108 4.34 6.98 -1.84
CA PHE A 108 5.71 7.43 -2.08
C PHE A 108 6.24 6.78 -3.35
N ILE A 109 6.74 7.57 -4.29
CA ILE A 109 7.48 7.07 -5.46
C ILE A 109 8.93 7.49 -5.30
N ASN A 110 9.85 6.52 -5.24
CA ASN A 110 11.28 6.76 -4.99
C ASN A 110 11.53 7.68 -3.77
N GLU A 111 10.85 7.37 -2.66
CA GLU A 111 10.90 8.10 -1.37
C GLU A 111 10.26 9.51 -1.37
N GLU A 112 9.71 9.98 -2.50
CA GLU A 112 9.00 11.26 -2.58
C GLU A 112 7.49 11.07 -2.50
N PRO A 113 6.76 11.84 -1.67
CA PRO A 113 5.30 11.74 -1.58
C PRO A 113 4.65 12.31 -2.85
N ILE A 114 3.79 11.52 -3.47
CA ILE A 114 3.08 11.89 -4.71
C ILE A 114 1.57 11.86 -4.48
N SER A 115 0.89 12.90 -4.94
CA SER A 115 -0.57 12.98 -4.92
C SER A 115 -1.18 12.13 -6.02
N PHE A 116 -2.35 11.55 -5.77
CA PHE A 116 -3.16 10.95 -6.83
C PHE A 116 -3.64 12.03 -7.82
N ASP A 117 -3.47 11.75 -9.10
CA ASP A 117 -4.00 12.59 -10.19
C ASP A 117 -5.54 12.50 -10.25
N ASN A 118 -6.07 11.32 -9.91
CA ASN A 118 -7.49 11.04 -9.93
C ASN A 118 -7.89 10.04 -8.84
N VAL A 119 -9.04 10.29 -8.21
CA VAL A 119 -9.61 9.45 -7.15
C VAL A 119 -11.06 9.17 -7.49
N THR A 120 -11.40 7.88 -7.64
CA THR A 120 -12.75 7.44 -8.02
C THR A 120 -13.20 6.25 -7.17
N SER A 121 -14.45 5.82 -7.37
CA SER A 121 -14.99 4.58 -6.81
C SER A 121 -15.65 3.75 -7.92
N LEU A 122 -15.75 2.43 -7.72
CA LEU A 122 -16.50 1.53 -8.59
C LEU A 122 -18.00 1.89 -8.59
#